data_AF-A0A0F9PM83-F1
#
_entry.id   AF-A0A0F9PM83-F1
#
_cell.length_a   1.000
_cell.length_b   1.000
_cell.length_c   1.000
_cell.angle_alpha   90.00
_cell.angle_beta   90.00
_cell.angle_gamma   90.00
#
_symmetry.space_group_name_H-M   'P 1'
#
loop_
_entity.id
_entity.type
_entity.pdbx_description
1 polymer ?
#
loop_
_entity_poly.entity_id
_entity_poly.type
_entity_poly.pdbx_seq_one_letter_code
_entity_poly.pdbx_strand_id
1 'polypeptide(L)' 'MKEITDALEKAYKLPRHTYIVLIKEDSPNNVGVGGELVIDREKK' A
#
# COMPACT_ATOMS: atom_id res chain seq x y z
N MET A 1 1.39 2.24 -9.90
CA MET A 1 -0.03 2.17 -10.36
C MET A 1 -0.25 1.01 -11.33
N LYS A 2 0.47 0.96 -12.47
CA LYS A 2 0.32 -0.06 -13.52
C LYS A 2 0.42 -1.50 -12.99
N GLU A 3 1.42 -1.78 -12.16
CA GLU A 3 1.65 -3.12 -11.61
C GLU A 3 0.47 -3.65 -10.78
N ILE A 4 -0.09 -2.80 -9.90
CA ILE A 4 -1.29 -3.15 -9.10
C ILE A 4 -2.47 -3.43 -10.03
N THR A 5 -2.71 -2.56 -11.01
CA THR A 5 -3.85 -2.73 -11.94
C THR A 5 -3.68 -3.98 -12.81
N ASP A 6 -2.47 -4.28 -13.29
CA ASP A 6 -2.17 -5.44 -14.12
C ASP A 6 -2.30 -6.74 -13.30
N ALA A 7 -1.87 -6.73 -12.04
CA ALA A 7 -2.02 -7.85 -11.12
C ALA A 7 -3.51 -8.17 -10.83
N LEU A 8 -4.32 -7.14 -10.58
CA LEU A 8 -5.76 -7.30 -10.34
C LEU A 8 -6.49 -7.85 -11.56
N GLU A 9 -6.22 -7.31 -12.74
CA GLU A 9 -6.80 -7.78 -14.01
C GLU A 9 -6.39 -9.25 -14.29
N LYS A 10 -5.12 -9.60 -14.07
CA LYS A 10 -4.62 -10.97 -14.27
C LYS A 10 -5.25 -11.97 -13.30
N ALA A 11 -5.29 -11.65 -12.01
CA ALA A 11 -5.72 -12.56 -10.95
C ALA A 11 -7.24 -12.70 -10.86
N TYR A 12 -7.96 -11.59 -10.97
CA TYR A 12 -9.41 -11.53 -10.71
C TYR A 12 -10.25 -11.31 -11.97
N LYS A 13 -9.64 -11.12 -13.15
CA LYS A 13 -10.32 -10.86 -14.43
C LYS A 13 -11.23 -9.63 -14.40
N LEU A 14 -10.95 -8.69 -13.49
CA LEU A 14 -11.71 -7.46 -13.35
C LEU A 14 -11.22 -6.42 -14.37
N PRO A 15 -12.11 -5.82 -15.17
CA PRO A 15 -11.76 -4.71 -16.04
C PRO A 15 -11.31 -3.49 -15.21
N ARG A 16 -10.29 -2.75 -15.68
CA ARG A 16 -9.65 -1.66 -14.89
C ARG A 16 -10.58 -0.55 -14.42
N HIS A 17 -11.67 -0.30 -15.14
CA HIS A 17 -12.65 0.74 -14.80
C HIS A 17 -13.59 0.33 -13.66
N THR A 18 -13.50 -0.91 -13.15
CA THR A 18 -14.38 -1.43 -12.08
C THR A 18 -13.83 -1.17 -10.68
N TYR A 19 -12.62 -0.63 -10.53
CA TYR A 19 -12.00 -0.37 -9.24
C TYR A 19 -11.13 0.90 -9.25
N ILE A 20 -10.87 1.42 -8.06
CA ILE A 20 -10.02 2.59 -7.83
C ILE A 20 -8.91 2.17 -6.86
N VAL A 21 -7.67 2.56 -7.16
CA VAL A 21 -6.55 2.41 -6.23
C VAL A 21 -6.27 3.77 -5.61
N LEU A 22 -6.37 3.85 -4.30
CA LEU A 22 -6.05 5.06 -3.52
C LEU A 22 -4.66 4.91 -2.92
N ILE A 23 -3.79 5.88 -3.17
CA ILE A 23 -2.50 5.99 -2.50
C ILE A 23 -2.68 7.00 -1.36
N LYS A 24 -2.52 6.51 -0.13
CA LYS A 24 -2.49 7.33 1.08
C LYS A 24 -1.08 7.25 1.66
N GLU A 25 -0.44 8.39 1.77
CA GLU A 25 0.87 8.52 2.41
C GLU A 25 0.66 8.87 3.88
N ASP A 26 1.34 8.16 4.77
CA ASP A 26 1.37 8.43 6.20
C ASP A 26 2.84 8.63 6.62
N SER A 27 3.09 9.63 7.44
CA SER A 27 4.42 9.90 7.98
C SER A 27 4.89 8.74 8.89
N PRO A 28 6.19 8.42 8.94
CA PRO A 28 6.72 7.32 9.76
C PRO A 28 6.40 7.40 11.27
N ASN A 29 6.09 8.59 11.78
CA ASN A 29 5.65 8.80 13.15
C ASN A 29 4.17 8.42 13.41
N ASN A 30 3.41 8.11 12.36
CA ASN A 30 1.99 7.72 12.41
C ASN A 30 1.77 6.29 11.87
N VAL A 31 2.86 5.52 11.68
CA VAL A 31 2.81 4.14 11.20
C VAL A 31 3.55 3.27 12.19
N GLY A 32 2.91 2.19 12.65
CA GLY A 32 3.49 1.24 13.58
C GLY A 32 3.40 -0.19 13.06
N VAL A 33 4.39 -1.02 13.40
CA VAL A 33 4.44 -2.43 13.01
C VAL A 33 4.97 -3.24 14.19
N GLY A 34 4.16 -4.17 14.70
CA GLY A 34 4.52 -4.98 15.87
C GLY A 34 4.59 -4.21 17.19
N GLY A 35 3.88 -3.08 17.30
CA GLY A 35 3.85 -2.24 18.50
C GLY A 35 4.94 -1.16 18.57
N GLU A 36 5.82 -1.08 17.57
CA GLU A 36 6.89 -0.07 17.46
C GLU A 36 6.59 0.86 16.27
N LEU A 37 6.80 2.17 16.42
CA LEU A 37 6.64 3.13 15.32
C LEU A 37 7.76 2.92 14.28
N VAL A 38 7.46 3.17 13.01
CA VAL A 38 8.45 3.05 11.93
C VAL A 38 9.63 3.98 12.17
N ILE A 39 9.38 5.19 12.68
CA ILE A 39 10.44 6.17 13.00
C ILE A 39 11.43 5.69 14.08
N ASP A 40 11.04 4.72 14.92
CA ASP A 40 11.91 4.20 15.98
C ASP A 40 12.80 3.04 15.50
N ARG A 41 12.51 2.48 14.32
CA ARG A 41 13.29 1.38 13.73
C ARG A 41 14.66 1.81 13.22
N GLU A 42 14.78 3.04 12.72
CA GLU A 42 16.05 3.58 12.21
C GLU A 42 17.04 3.94 13.33
N LYS A 43 16.60 3.91 14.60
CA LYS A 43 17.42 4.25 15.77
C LYS A 43 18.04 3.03 16.48
N LYS A 44 17.86 1.82 15.96
CA LYS A 44 18.55 0.60 16.40
C LYS A 44 19.81 0.39 15.59
#